data_AF-A0A7C9ELM8-F1
#
_entry.id   AF-A0A7C9ELM8-F1
#
_cell.length_a   1.000
_cell.length_b   1.000
_cell.length_c   1.000
_cell.angle_alpha   90.00
_cell.angle_beta   90.00
_cell.angle_gamma   90.00
#
_symmetry.space_group_name_H-M   'P 1'
#
loop_
_entity.id
_entity.type
_entity.pdbx_description
1 polymer ?
#
loop_
_entity_poly.entity_id
_entity_poly.type
_entity_poly.pdbx_seq_one_letter_code
_entity_poly.pdbx_strand_id
1 'polypeptide(L)'
;VGNDLMRILHVAAFAVSGYASTEGRQCKPFNPLLGETYEADYPDKGLRFFSEKVSHHPSVVACHCEGRGWKFWADSNLKGTFWGRSIQLDPIGVLTLQFEDGETFQWSKVTTSIYNIIIGKIYCDHYGTMRIKGSGNYSCKLKFKEQSIMDQTPHQVHGFVQDNRTGEKVAMLVGKWDEAMYYVLGDPTMKPKGYDPMTDALLLWERDKYATKTRYNLTPFAISLNELTPGLREKLPPTDSRLRPDQRYLENGEYELANAEK
;
A
#
# COMPACT_ATOMS: atom_id res chain seq x y z
N VAL A 1 13.91 -23.42 -8.06
CA VAL A 1 14.67 -22.42 -7.29
C VAL A 1 14.53 -21.10 -8.03
N GLY A 2 13.48 -20.34 -7.73
CA GLY A 2 13.25 -19.02 -8.34
C GLY A 2 14.29 -18.06 -7.77
N ASN A 3 14.92 -17.27 -8.65
CA ASN A 3 16.02 -16.37 -8.32
C ASN A 3 15.67 -15.44 -7.13
N ASP A 4 16.35 -15.58 -5.99
CA ASP A 4 16.16 -14.78 -4.76
C ASP A 4 16.15 -13.27 -5.04
N LEU A 5 16.94 -12.81 -6.03
CA LEU A 5 16.93 -11.42 -6.48
C LEU A 5 15.58 -11.03 -7.09
N MET A 6 15.00 -11.88 -7.94
CA MET A 6 13.67 -11.63 -8.50
C MET A 6 12.60 -11.60 -7.42
N ARG A 7 12.74 -12.40 -6.36
CA ARG A 7 11.80 -12.39 -5.25
C ARG A 7 11.78 -11.03 -4.55
N ILE A 8 12.93 -10.50 -4.13
CA ILE A 8 12.95 -9.19 -3.46
C ILE A 8 12.53 -8.04 -4.39
N LEU A 9 12.81 -8.14 -5.70
CA LEU A 9 12.31 -7.17 -6.69
C LEU A 9 10.78 -7.15 -6.74
N HIS A 10 10.11 -8.32 -6.76
CA HIS A 10 8.65 -8.39 -6.70
C HIS A 10 8.09 -7.96 -5.35
N VAL A 11 8.77 -8.25 -4.23
CA VAL A 11 8.39 -7.75 -2.90
C VAL A 11 8.48 -6.23 -2.85
N ALA A 12 9.51 -5.63 -3.45
CA ALA A 12 9.65 -4.19 -3.56
C ALA A 12 8.52 -3.56 -4.40
N ALA A 13 8.20 -4.16 -5.54
CA ALA A 13 7.07 -3.72 -6.36
C ALA A 13 5.73 -3.86 -5.62
N PHE A 14 5.50 -4.97 -4.91
CA PHE A 14 4.32 -5.18 -4.06
C PHE A 14 4.20 -4.09 -2.98
N ALA A 15 5.30 -3.79 -2.27
CA ALA A 15 5.32 -2.76 -1.24
C ALA A 15 4.99 -1.36 -1.78
N VAL A 16 5.45 -1.01 -2.99
CA VAL A 16 5.12 0.25 -3.68
C VAL A 16 3.69 0.27 -4.21
N SER A 17 3.19 -0.84 -4.75
CA SER A 17 1.84 -0.94 -5.33
C SER A 17 0.73 -0.59 -4.31
N GLY A 18 0.99 -0.79 -3.02
CA GLY A 18 0.08 -0.46 -1.93
C GLY A 18 -0.23 1.04 -1.78
N TYR A 19 0.49 1.93 -2.46
CA TYR A 19 0.19 3.38 -2.50
C TYR A 19 -0.65 3.77 -3.72
N ALA A 20 -0.63 3.01 -4.82
CA ALA A 20 -1.26 3.41 -6.08
C ALA A 20 -2.76 3.74 -5.96
N SER A 21 -3.45 3.05 -5.05
CA SER A 21 -4.89 3.24 -4.81
C SER A 21 -5.25 4.50 -4.03
N THR A 22 -4.28 5.21 -3.45
CA THR A 22 -4.53 6.49 -2.75
C THR A 22 -4.74 7.63 -3.74
N GLU A 23 -4.26 7.48 -4.98
CA GLU A 23 -4.30 8.55 -5.97
C GLU A 23 -5.74 8.95 -6.29
N GLY A 24 -6.04 10.24 -6.12
CA GLY A 24 -7.37 10.82 -6.28
C GLY A 24 -8.41 10.45 -5.21
N ARG A 25 -8.06 9.68 -4.16
CA ARG A 25 -8.96 9.40 -3.03
C ARG A 25 -8.85 10.48 -1.96
N GLN A 26 -9.82 11.39 -1.96
CA GLN A 26 -9.81 12.58 -1.08
C GLN A 26 -10.64 12.42 0.21
N CYS A 27 -11.38 11.31 0.34
CA CYS A 27 -12.28 11.10 1.45
C CYS A 27 -11.60 10.32 2.58
N LYS A 28 -11.84 10.76 3.82
CA LYS A 28 -11.41 10.03 5.02
C LYS A 28 -12.18 8.70 5.12
N PRO A 29 -11.51 7.56 5.29
CA PRO A 29 -12.20 6.30 5.60
C PRO A 29 -12.88 6.37 6.98
N PHE A 30 -13.85 5.50 7.23
CA PHE A 30 -14.42 5.37 8.56
C PHE A 30 -13.35 4.93 9.55
N ASN A 31 -13.39 5.50 10.75
CA ASN A 31 -12.60 4.99 11.86
C ASN A 31 -13.31 3.72 12.35
N PRO A 32 -12.68 2.52 12.32
CA PRO A 32 -13.36 1.31 12.77
C PRO A 32 -13.71 1.41 14.26
N LEU A 33 -14.71 0.66 14.71
CA LEU A 33 -15.04 0.51 16.13
C LEU A 33 -14.03 -0.42 16.80
N LEU A 34 -13.85 -0.31 18.12
CA LEU A 34 -13.01 -1.26 18.86
C LEU A 34 -13.64 -2.65 18.75
N GLY A 35 -12.86 -3.66 18.32
CA GLY A 35 -13.36 -5.00 18.04
C GLY A 35 -14.10 -5.16 16.70
N GLU A 36 -14.18 -4.11 15.88
CA GLU A 36 -14.67 -4.25 14.50
C GLU A 36 -13.70 -5.14 13.70
N THR A 37 -14.25 -6.08 12.94
CA THR A 37 -13.50 -7.05 12.13
C THR A 37 -13.79 -6.86 10.65
N TYR A 38 -12.93 -7.36 9.78
CA TYR A 38 -13.21 -7.49 8.36
C TYR A 38 -12.50 -8.73 7.81
N GLU A 39 -13.24 -9.60 7.15
CA GLU A 39 -12.70 -10.77 6.44
C GLU A 39 -12.92 -10.69 4.93
N ALA A 40 -12.01 -11.24 4.12
CA ALA A 40 -12.21 -11.38 2.69
C ALA A 40 -11.57 -12.67 2.16
N ASP A 41 -12.31 -13.44 1.37
CA ASP A 41 -11.82 -14.65 0.70
C ASP A 41 -11.90 -14.42 -0.82
N TYR A 42 -10.75 -14.48 -1.49
CA TYR A 42 -10.62 -14.36 -2.96
C TYR A 42 -9.97 -15.63 -3.52
N PRO A 43 -10.74 -16.72 -3.72
CA PRO A 43 -10.19 -17.99 -4.21
C PRO A 43 -9.53 -17.88 -5.60
N ASP A 44 -10.05 -17.02 -6.47
CA ASP A 44 -9.47 -16.72 -7.79
C ASP A 44 -8.04 -16.17 -7.65
N LYS A 45 -7.83 -15.27 -6.67
CA LYS A 45 -6.52 -14.70 -6.33
C LYS A 45 -5.71 -15.59 -5.41
N GLY A 46 -6.35 -16.60 -4.82
CA GLY A 46 -5.76 -17.54 -3.87
C GLY A 46 -5.27 -16.85 -2.60
N LEU A 47 -6.08 -15.93 -2.07
CA LEU A 47 -5.79 -15.25 -0.82
C LEU A 47 -7.01 -15.16 0.09
N ARG A 48 -6.77 -15.25 1.39
CA ARG A 48 -7.73 -15.02 2.46
C ARG A 48 -7.17 -13.99 3.42
N PHE A 49 -7.94 -12.95 3.69
CA PHE A 49 -7.58 -11.82 4.53
C PHE A 49 -8.49 -11.74 5.75
N PHE A 50 -7.93 -11.35 6.89
CA PHE A 50 -8.65 -11.01 8.10
C PHE A 50 -8.01 -9.79 8.75
N SER A 51 -8.82 -8.94 9.36
CA SER A 51 -8.35 -7.82 10.18
C SER A 51 -9.30 -7.52 11.33
N GLU A 52 -8.74 -6.91 12.38
CA GLU A 52 -9.47 -6.48 13.57
C GLU A 52 -8.89 -5.17 14.09
N LYS A 53 -9.76 -4.26 14.55
CA LYS A 53 -9.33 -3.11 15.33
C LYS A 53 -9.10 -3.50 16.80
N VAL A 54 -7.84 -3.76 17.12
CA VAL A 54 -7.38 -4.27 18.42
C VAL A 54 -7.13 -3.18 19.47
N SER A 55 -7.06 -1.91 19.07
CA SER A 55 -6.91 -0.79 20.01
C SER A 55 -7.52 0.51 19.48
N HIS A 56 -8.05 1.35 20.38
CA HIS A 56 -8.62 2.66 20.05
C HIS A 56 -7.67 3.83 20.38
N HIS A 57 -6.89 3.71 21.47
CA HIS A 57 -5.93 4.73 21.92
C HIS A 57 -4.60 4.09 22.37
N PRO A 58 -3.59 3.97 21.47
CA PRO A 58 -3.59 4.42 20.07
C PRO A 58 -4.51 3.59 19.17
N SER A 59 -4.92 4.13 18.02
CA SER A 59 -5.77 3.39 17.07
C SER A 59 -4.93 2.38 16.31
N VAL A 60 -5.10 1.09 16.61
CA VAL A 60 -4.34 0.00 15.99
C VAL A 60 -5.29 -0.97 15.31
N VAL A 61 -5.00 -1.29 14.06
CA VAL A 61 -5.64 -2.37 13.31
C VAL A 61 -4.59 -3.44 13.03
N ALA A 62 -4.88 -4.68 13.41
CA ALA A 62 -4.07 -5.84 13.08
C ALA A 62 -4.68 -6.55 11.87
N CYS A 63 -3.85 -7.10 10.99
CA CYS A 63 -4.31 -7.93 9.89
C CYS A 63 -3.43 -9.16 9.67
N HIS A 64 -4.03 -10.19 9.11
CA HIS A 64 -3.39 -11.42 8.67
C HIS A 64 -3.96 -11.81 7.30
N CYS A 65 -3.09 -12.28 6.42
CA CYS A 65 -3.44 -12.69 5.08
C CYS A 65 -2.66 -13.96 4.73
N GLU A 66 -3.38 -14.99 4.33
CA GLU A 66 -2.81 -16.21 3.78
C GLU A 66 -2.97 -16.19 2.27
N GLY A 67 -1.88 -16.41 1.54
CA GLY A 67 -1.88 -16.52 0.09
C GLY A 67 -1.25 -17.82 -0.39
N ARG A 68 -1.36 -18.11 -1.69
CA ARG A 68 -0.68 -19.28 -2.31
C ARG A 68 0.85 -19.13 -2.19
N GLY A 69 1.48 -19.90 -1.30
CA GLY A 69 2.93 -19.87 -1.14
C GLY A 69 3.47 -18.83 -0.17
N TRP A 70 2.61 -18.04 0.49
CA TRP A 70 3.04 -16.94 1.35
C TRP A 70 2.02 -16.56 2.42
N LYS A 71 2.48 -15.88 3.46
CA LYS A 71 1.68 -15.26 4.52
C LYS A 71 2.10 -13.82 4.71
N PHE A 72 1.14 -12.95 5.00
CA PHE A 72 1.37 -11.54 5.27
C PHE A 72 0.66 -11.14 6.56
N TRP A 73 1.30 -10.35 7.40
CA TRP A 73 0.65 -9.77 8.58
C TRP A 73 1.25 -8.41 8.90
N ALA A 74 0.44 -7.58 9.53
CA ALA A 74 0.85 -6.26 9.99
C ALA A 74 -0.01 -5.81 11.15
N ASP A 75 0.60 -5.06 12.07
CA ASP A 75 -0.08 -4.08 12.89
C ASP A 75 0.10 -2.70 12.23
N SER A 76 -0.98 -1.92 12.17
CA SER A 76 -0.95 -0.58 11.61
C SER A 76 -1.57 0.42 12.59
N ASN A 77 -0.76 1.41 12.95
CA ASN A 77 -1.16 2.63 13.61
C ASN A 77 -0.77 3.82 12.72
N LEU A 78 -1.46 4.95 12.86
CA LEU A 78 -1.23 6.15 12.07
C LEU A 78 -1.18 7.36 12.99
N LYS A 79 -0.01 8.01 13.07
CA LYS A 79 0.15 9.25 13.81
C LYS A 79 -0.09 10.44 12.87
N GLY A 80 -1.17 11.17 13.11
CA GLY A 80 -1.50 12.38 12.36
C GLY A 80 -0.97 13.65 13.01
N THR A 81 -0.35 14.52 12.21
CA THR A 81 0.09 15.87 12.62
C THR A 81 -0.50 16.89 11.66
N PHE A 82 -1.18 17.91 12.18
CA PHE A 82 -1.75 19.00 11.37
C PHE A 82 -0.77 20.17 11.27
N TRP A 83 -0.44 20.57 10.05
CA TRP A 83 0.52 21.64 9.74
C TRP A 83 -0.17 22.88 9.14
N GLY A 84 -1.44 23.14 9.51
CA GLY A 84 -2.22 24.28 9.02
C GLY A 84 -2.80 24.04 7.63
N ARG A 85 -1.98 23.88 6.59
CA ARG A 85 -2.45 23.66 5.20
C ARG A 85 -2.40 22.21 4.75
N SER A 86 -1.78 21.34 5.55
CA SER A 86 -1.63 19.92 5.28
C SER A 86 -1.78 19.09 6.55
N ILE A 87 -2.07 17.80 6.38
CA ILE A 87 -1.99 16.78 7.41
C ILE A 87 -0.88 15.82 7.01
N GLN A 88 0.10 15.64 7.89
CA GLN A 88 1.10 14.59 7.78
C GLN A 88 0.62 13.35 8.53
N LEU A 89 0.75 12.19 7.90
CA LEU A 89 0.36 10.89 8.42
C LEU A 89 1.59 9.98 8.43
N ASP A 90 2.09 9.70 9.63
CA ASP A 90 3.24 8.85 9.85
C ASP A 90 2.76 7.43 10.24
N PRO A 91 2.96 6.42 9.38
CA PRO A 91 2.60 5.05 9.71
C PRO A 91 3.56 4.49 10.77
N ILE A 92 2.99 3.85 11.79
CA ILE A 92 3.71 3.14 12.84
C ILE A 92 3.32 1.66 12.71
N GLY A 93 4.33 0.79 12.66
CA GLY A 93 4.16 -0.65 12.52
C GLY A 93 5.08 -1.24 11.47
N VAL A 94 5.15 -2.57 11.45
CA VAL A 94 5.95 -3.34 10.50
C VAL A 94 5.03 -4.28 9.73
N LEU A 95 5.12 -4.21 8.41
CA LEU A 95 4.50 -5.18 7.51
C LEU A 95 5.49 -6.33 7.37
N THR A 96 5.01 -7.57 7.53
CA THR A 96 5.80 -8.78 7.35
C THR A 96 5.19 -9.66 6.28
N LEU A 97 6.01 -10.15 5.37
CA LEU A 97 5.69 -11.16 4.36
C LEU A 97 6.63 -12.35 4.59
N GLN A 98 6.08 -13.56 4.61
CA GLN A 98 6.83 -14.81 4.73
C GLN A 98 6.44 -15.76 3.60
N PHE A 99 7.42 -16.35 2.92
CA PHE A 99 7.21 -17.40 1.93
C PHE A 99 7.21 -18.79 2.59
N GLU A 100 6.67 -19.81 1.91
CA GLU A 100 6.61 -21.20 2.42
C GLU A 100 7.97 -21.80 2.76
N ASP A 101 9.05 -21.36 2.11
CA ASP A 101 10.42 -21.77 2.43
C ASP A 101 10.98 -21.10 3.69
N GLY A 102 10.18 -20.28 4.36
CA GLY A 102 10.52 -19.57 5.59
C GLY A 102 11.21 -18.23 5.38
N GLU A 103 11.53 -17.84 4.14
CA GLU A 103 12.14 -16.54 3.88
C GLU A 103 11.17 -15.41 4.23
N THR A 104 11.65 -14.42 4.97
CA THR A 104 10.86 -13.29 5.45
C THR A 104 11.33 -11.97 4.85
N PHE A 105 10.39 -11.06 4.68
CA PHE A 105 10.61 -9.67 4.31
C PHE A 105 9.78 -8.76 5.20
N GLN A 106 10.38 -7.68 5.67
CA GLN A 106 9.80 -6.71 6.57
C GLN A 106 10.09 -5.30 6.10
N TRP A 107 9.08 -4.44 6.19
CA TRP A 107 9.20 -3.02 5.91
C TRP A 107 8.16 -2.20 6.67
N SER A 108 8.45 -0.91 6.85
CA SER A 108 7.47 0.08 7.29
C SER A 108 7.03 0.92 6.10
N LYS A 109 5.78 1.39 6.14
CA LYS A 109 5.30 2.36 5.16
C LYS A 109 6.00 3.71 5.32
N VAL A 110 5.96 4.54 4.27
CA VAL A 110 6.53 5.89 4.28
C VAL A 110 5.46 6.92 4.68
N THR A 111 5.91 8.12 5.02
CA THR A 111 5.03 9.23 5.39
C THR A 111 4.12 9.60 4.24
N THR A 112 2.86 9.92 4.56
CA THR A 112 1.88 10.46 3.63
C THR A 112 1.51 11.87 4.05
N SER A 113 1.53 12.83 3.14
CA SER A 113 0.98 14.16 3.39
C SER A 113 -0.24 14.43 2.53
N ILE A 114 -1.28 14.95 3.15
CA ILE A 114 -2.52 15.38 2.51
C ILE A 114 -2.49 16.91 2.48
N TYR A 115 -2.41 17.48 1.28
CA TYR A 115 -2.29 18.93 1.08
C TYR A 115 -3.63 19.57 0.74
N ASN A 116 -3.66 20.91 0.84
CA ASN A 116 -4.79 21.75 0.44
C ASN A 116 -6.10 21.43 1.18
N ILE A 117 -6.01 21.02 2.45
CA ILE A 117 -7.18 20.63 3.24
C ILE A 117 -8.10 21.80 3.62
N ILE A 118 -7.65 23.06 3.43
CA ILE A 118 -8.46 24.28 3.64
C ILE A 118 -8.90 24.88 2.30
N ILE A 119 -7.97 25.09 1.36
CA ILE A 119 -8.21 25.77 0.08
C ILE A 119 -7.50 25.03 -1.05
N GLY A 120 -8.24 24.79 -2.14
CA GLY A 120 -7.74 24.16 -3.36
C GLY A 120 -8.15 22.69 -3.47
N LYS A 121 -7.64 22.02 -4.51
CA LYS A 121 -7.88 20.59 -4.70
C LYS A 121 -7.01 19.80 -3.72
N ILE A 122 -7.64 18.97 -2.90
CA ILE A 122 -6.96 18.02 -2.01
C ILE A 122 -6.18 17.01 -2.86
N TYR A 123 -4.93 16.77 -2.50
CA TYR A 123 -4.10 15.70 -3.06
C TYR A 123 -3.22 15.09 -1.97
N CYS A 124 -2.77 13.88 -2.23
CA CYS A 124 -1.89 13.12 -1.35
C CYS A 124 -0.53 12.95 -2.01
N ASP A 125 0.54 13.05 -1.23
CA ASP A 125 1.88 12.64 -1.67
C ASP A 125 2.50 11.70 -0.63
N HIS A 126 3.44 10.88 -1.10
CA HIS A 126 4.13 9.88 -0.31
C HIS A 126 5.63 10.11 -0.43
N TYR A 127 6.33 10.24 0.70
CA TYR A 127 7.75 10.54 0.71
C TYR A 127 8.48 9.91 1.89
N GLY A 128 9.79 9.76 1.72
CA GLY A 128 10.67 9.17 2.71
C GLY A 128 11.42 7.96 2.18
N THR A 129 12.03 7.21 3.09
CA THR A 129 12.83 6.02 2.73
C THR A 129 12.16 4.76 3.27
N MET A 130 11.72 3.89 2.37
CA MET A 130 11.33 2.53 2.69
C MET A 130 12.56 1.62 2.66
N ARG A 131 12.65 0.73 3.65
CA ARG A 131 13.71 -0.28 3.73
C ARG A 131 13.06 -1.64 3.88
N ILE A 132 13.34 -2.52 2.92
CA ILE A 132 12.86 -3.90 2.92
C ILE A 132 14.04 -4.78 3.28
N LYS A 133 13.91 -5.53 4.36
CA LYS A 133 14.95 -6.43 4.90
C LYS A 133 14.30 -7.70 5.41
N GLY A 134 15.08 -8.73 5.68
CA GLY A 134 14.58 -9.92 6.35
C GLY A 134 15.64 -11.01 6.39
N SER A 135 15.22 -12.27 6.33
CA SER A 135 16.14 -13.42 6.45
C SER A 135 16.88 -13.77 5.15
N GLY A 136 16.57 -13.09 4.05
CA GLY A 136 17.14 -13.34 2.73
C GLY A 136 18.55 -12.81 2.48
N ASN A 137 19.09 -13.16 1.31
CA ASN A 137 20.42 -12.73 0.84
C ASN A 137 20.47 -11.27 0.39
N TYR A 138 19.31 -10.64 0.17
CA TYR A 138 19.20 -9.29 -0.37
C TYR A 138 18.44 -8.36 0.57
N SER A 139 18.70 -7.07 0.44
CA SER A 139 17.88 -6.01 1.04
C SER A 139 17.60 -4.92 0.01
N CYS A 140 16.51 -4.18 0.19
CA CYS A 140 16.12 -3.11 -0.73
C CYS A 140 15.94 -1.79 0.01
N LYS A 141 16.42 -0.71 -0.60
CA LYS A 141 16.20 0.65 -0.13
C LYS A 141 15.50 1.43 -1.24
N LEU A 142 14.29 1.90 -0.99
CA LEU A 142 13.49 2.71 -1.89
C LEU A 142 13.32 4.11 -1.30
N LYS A 143 13.55 5.14 -2.10
CA LYS A 143 13.28 6.53 -1.77
C LYS A 143 12.08 7.01 -2.57
N PHE A 144 11.04 7.35 -1.84
CA PHE A 144 9.89 8.09 -2.35
C PHE A 144 10.27 9.57 -2.32
N LYS A 145 10.36 10.18 -3.50
CA LYS A 145 10.81 11.55 -3.66
C LYS A 145 9.69 12.50 -3.23
N GLU A 146 9.96 13.32 -2.22
CA GLU A 146 9.07 14.43 -1.87
C GLU A 146 8.99 15.43 -3.02
N GLN A 147 7.77 15.76 -3.43
CA GLN A 147 7.55 16.67 -4.53
C GLN A 147 8.02 18.09 -4.18
N SER A 148 8.97 18.62 -4.96
CA SER A 148 9.33 20.04 -4.94
C SER A 148 8.60 20.82 -6.03
N ILE A 149 8.46 22.14 -5.85
CA ILE A 149 7.93 23.07 -6.87
C ILE A 149 8.74 22.99 -8.18
N MET A 150 10.02 22.64 -8.10
CA MET A 150 10.92 22.53 -9.25
C MET A 150 10.82 21.19 -9.98
N ASP A 151 10.12 20.19 -9.41
CA ASP A 151 10.07 18.86 -9.97
C ASP A 151 9.03 18.76 -11.09
N GLN A 152 9.49 18.44 -12.30
CA GLN A 152 8.63 18.27 -13.46
C GLN A 152 7.85 16.95 -13.46
N THR A 153 8.31 15.96 -12.69
CA THR A 153 7.72 14.62 -12.66
C THR A 153 7.37 14.25 -11.23
N PRO A 154 6.07 14.12 -10.89
CA PRO A 154 5.66 13.77 -9.54
C PRO A 154 5.79 12.29 -9.24
N HIS A 155 5.61 11.95 -7.96
CA HIS A 155 5.37 10.58 -7.47
C HIS A 155 6.53 9.59 -7.66
N GLN A 156 7.74 10.11 -7.90
CA GLN A 156 8.90 9.29 -8.23
C GLN A 156 9.32 8.38 -7.07
N VAL A 157 9.61 7.13 -7.40
CA VAL A 157 10.24 6.15 -6.52
C VAL A 157 11.52 5.66 -7.19
N HIS A 158 12.63 5.71 -6.47
CA HIS A 158 13.91 5.17 -6.94
C HIS A 158 14.64 4.46 -5.81
N GLY A 159 15.43 3.45 -6.14
CA GLY A 159 16.14 2.69 -5.13
C GLY A 159 17.05 1.63 -5.71
N PHE A 160 17.52 0.76 -4.83
CA PHE A 160 18.38 -0.34 -5.22
C PHE A 160 18.16 -1.55 -4.33
N VAL A 161 18.43 -2.73 -4.91
CA VAL A 161 18.65 -3.97 -4.18
C VAL A 161 20.16 -4.12 -3.93
N GLN A 162 20.51 -4.51 -2.73
CA GLN A 162 21.86 -4.73 -2.27
C GLN A 162 22.04 -6.20 -1.86
N ASP A 163 23.16 -6.80 -2.26
CA ASP A 163 23.60 -8.09 -1.73
C ASP A 163 24.08 -7.89 -0.28
N ASN A 164 23.48 -8.61 0.67
CA ASN A 164 23.76 -8.42 2.10
C ASN A 164 25.16 -8.90 2.50
N ARG A 165 25.77 -9.81 1.72
CA ARG A 165 27.10 -10.36 1.98
C ARG A 165 28.19 -9.45 1.42
N THR A 166 28.06 -8.99 0.19
CA THR A 166 29.11 -8.15 -0.46
C THR A 166 28.89 -6.66 -0.23
N GLY A 167 27.65 -6.26 0.04
CA GLY A 167 27.25 -4.87 0.13
C GLY A 167 27.09 -4.19 -1.24
N GLU A 168 27.22 -4.91 -2.34
CA GLU A 168 27.13 -4.36 -3.69
C GLU A 168 25.69 -4.13 -4.12
N LYS A 169 25.46 -3.11 -4.95
CA LYS A 169 24.15 -2.88 -5.58
C LYS A 169 24.00 -3.81 -6.78
N VAL A 170 23.01 -4.68 -6.73
CA VAL A 170 22.79 -5.74 -7.73
C VAL A 170 21.63 -5.44 -8.67
N ALA A 171 20.76 -4.50 -8.32
CA ALA A 171 19.72 -3.97 -9.20
C ALA A 171 19.31 -2.56 -8.77
N MET A 172 18.95 -1.72 -9.73
CA MET A 172 18.26 -0.44 -9.50
C MET A 172 16.76 -0.63 -9.68
N LEU A 173 15.95 0.01 -8.85
CA LEU A 173 14.50 0.17 -9.06
C LEU A 173 14.18 1.63 -9.38
N VAL A 174 13.27 1.84 -10.33
CA VAL A 174 12.80 3.17 -10.75
C VAL A 174 11.34 3.10 -11.17
N GLY A 175 10.57 4.14 -10.88
CA GLY A 175 9.17 4.21 -11.28
C GLY A 175 8.41 5.34 -10.59
N LYS A 176 7.09 5.22 -10.61
CA LYS A 176 6.18 6.08 -9.85
C LYS A 176 5.17 5.24 -9.11
N TRP A 177 4.87 5.62 -7.87
CA TRP A 177 3.99 4.82 -7.01
C TRP A 177 2.54 4.76 -7.49
N ASP A 178 2.13 5.67 -8.37
CA ASP A 178 0.79 5.78 -8.95
C ASP A 178 0.66 5.25 -10.39
N GLU A 179 1.76 4.77 -10.99
CA GLU A 179 1.82 4.39 -12.41
C GLU A 179 2.44 3.01 -12.61
N ALA A 180 3.76 2.86 -12.42
CA ALA A 180 4.49 1.63 -12.69
C ALA A 180 5.86 1.59 -11.98
N MET A 181 6.38 0.39 -11.77
CA MET A 181 7.71 0.11 -11.23
C MET A 181 8.52 -0.76 -12.19
N TYR A 182 9.78 -0.40 -12.37
CA TYR A 182 10.75 -1.08 -13.22
C TYR A 182 12.01 -1.41 -12.44
N TYR A 183 12.81 -2.34 -12.99
CA TYR A 183 14.16 -2.60 -12.51
C TYR A 183 15.18 -2.67 -13.65
N VAL A 184 16.43 -2.41 -13.30
CA VAL A 184 17.61 -2.55 -14.16
C VAL A 184 18.65 -3.37 -13.40
N LEU A 185 19.23 -4.40 -14.01
CA LEU A 185 20.24 -5.24 -13.38
C LEU A 185 21.60 -4.52 -13.26
N GLY A 186 22.26 -4.74 -12.13
CA GLY A 186 23.55 -4.12 -11.77
C GLY A 186 23.40 -2.71 -11.18
N ASP A 187 24.54 -2.01 -11.06
CA ASP A 187 24.60 -0.61 -10.64
C ASP A 187 24.78 0.31 -11.87
N PRO A 188 23.75 1.09 -12.26
CA PRO A 188 23.85 2.03 -13.38
C PRO A 188 24.95 3.10 -13.20
N THR A 189 25.38 3.39 -11.96
CA THR A 189 26.46 4.35 -11.72
C THR A 189 27.83 3.84 -12.17
N MET A 190 27.95 2.53 -12.42
CA MET A 190 29.16 1.91 -12.98
C MET A 190 29.13 1.86 -14.52
N LYS A 191 28.03 2.28 -15.15
CA LYS A 191 27.88 2.30 -16.62
C LYS A 191 28.54 3.55 -17.22
N PRO A 192 28.84 3.54 -18.54
CA PRO A 192 29.43 4.69 -19.21
C PRO A 192 28.61 5.97 -19.05
N LYS A 193 29.28 7.12 -19.09
CA LYS A 193 28.62 8.44 -19.01
C LYS A 193 27.63 8.60 -20.19
N GLY A 194 26.40 8.98 -19.89
CA GLY A 194 25.32 9.07 -20.88
C GLY A 194 24.49 7.79 -21.05
N TYR A 195 24.79 6.74 -20.28
CA TYR A 195 23.90 5.59 -20.15
C TYR A 195 22.54 6.02 -19.61
N ASP A 196 21.48 5.70 -20.36
CA ASP A 196 20.10 5.85 -19.93
C ASP A 196 19.63 4.51 -19.33
N PRO A 197 19.41 4.41 -18.01
CA PRO A 197 18.94 3.18 -17.40
C PRO A 197 17.62 2.67 -17.94
N MET A 198 16.81 3.55 -18.55
CA MET A 198 15.51 3.16 -19.11
C MET A 198 15.63 2.27 -20.34
N THR A 199 16.78 2.20 -21.01
CA THR A 199 16.94 1.32 -22.18
C THR A 199 16.96 -0.17 -21.83
N ASP A 200 17.40 -0.50 -20.61
CA ASP A 200 17.47 -1.89 -20.11
C ASP A 200 16.42 -2.15 -19.02
N ALA A 201 15.47 -1.23 -18.83
CA ALA A 201 14.47 -1.32 -17.77
C ALA A 201 13.43 -2.40 -18.09
N LEU A 202 13.19 -3.27 -17.11
CA LEU A 202 12.20 -4.34 -17.17
C LEU A 202 11.05 -4.03 -16.20
N LEU A 203 9.82 -4.24 -16.65
CA LEU A 203 8.61 -3.99 -15.86
C LEU A 203 8.49 -4.99 -14.70
N LEU A 204 8.23 -4.49 -13.49
CA LEU A 204 7.86 -5.31 -12.31
C LEU A 204 6.37 -5.24 -12.00
N TRP A 205 5.79 -4.05 -12.13
CA TRP A 205 4.40 -3.79 -11.79
C TRP A 205 3.90 -2.57 -12.57
N GLU A 206 2.66 -2.64 -13.03
CA GLU A 206 1.92 -1.52 -13.60
C GLU A 206 0.57 -1.43 -12.90
N ARG A 207 0.09 -0.22 -12.66
CA ARG A 207 -1.24 0.02 -12.12
C ARG A 207 -2.32 -0.38 -13.13
N ASP A 208 -3.35 -1.05 -12.63
CA ASP A 208 -4.54 -1.36 -13.43
C ASP A 208 -5.21 -0.10 -13.99
N LYS A 209 -5.48 -0.12 -15.29
CA LYS A 209 -6.23 0.94 -15.99
C LYS A 209 -7.72 0.61 -15.96
N TYR A 210 -8.53 1.53 -15.44
CA TYR A 210 -9.98 1.41 -15.46
C TYR A 210 -10.62 2.76 -15.80
N ALA A 211 -11.66 2.74 -16.64
CA ALA A 211 -12.28 3.95 -17.20
C ALA A 211 -13.26 4.64 -16.23
N THR A 212 -13.89 3.87 -15.35
CA THR A 212 -15.00 4.36 -14.53
C THR A 212 -14.48 5.09 -13.29
N LYS A 213 -14.70 6.40 -13.23
CA LYS A 213 -14.51 7.19 -12.01
C LYS A 213 -15.76 7.14 -11.16
N THR A 214 -15.67 6.54 -9.98
CA THR A 214 -16.75 6.61 -8.97
C THR A 214 -16.68 7.93 -8.21
N ARG A 215 -17.75 8.28 -7.49
CA ARG A 215 -17.81 9.50 -6.66
C ARG A 215 -16.64 9.61 -5.68
N TYR A 216 -16.20 8.48 -5.13
CA TYR A 216 -15.11 8.40 -4.14
C TYR A 216 -13.77 7.96 -4.76
N ASN A 217 -13.68 7.91 -6.10
CA ASN A 217 -12.53 7.45 -6.87
C ASN A 217 -12.01 6.05 -6.45
N LEU A 218 -12.93 5.16 -6.07
CA LEU A 218 -12.64 3.77 -5.72
C LEU A 218 -12.14 2.98 -6.95
N THR A 219 -11.15 2.12 -6.73
CA THR A 219 -10.74 1.09 -7.69
C THR A 219 -11.81 -0.01 -7.77
N PRO A 220 -11.86 -0.80 -8.85
CA PRO A 220 -12.73 -1.99 -8.91
C PRO A 220 -12.53 -2.93 -7.72
N PHE A 221 -11.29 -3.12 -7.30
CA PHE A 221 -10.98 -3.90 -6.09
C PHE A 221 -11.61 -3.28 -4.83
N ALA A 222 -11.48 -1.96 -4.62
CA ALA A 222 -12.05 -1.28 -3.48
C ALA A 222 -13.59 -1.30 -3.45
N ILE A 223 -14.24 -1.28 -4.62
CA ILE A 223 -15.70 -1.44 -4.73
C ILE A 223 -16.14 -2.82 -4.22
N SER A 224 -15.39 -3.87 -4.55
CA SER A 224 -15.73 -5.23 -4.12
C SER A 224 -15.61 -5.47 -2.62
N LEU A 225 -14.86 -4.62 -1.89
CA LEU A 225 -14.54 -4.88 -0.49
C LEU A 225 -15.78 -4.91 0.41
N ASN A 226 -16.74 -4.01 0.17
CA ASN A 226 -17.93 -3.86 1.02
C ASN A 226 -19.21 -4.51 0.44
N GLU A 227 -19.06 -5.31 -0.62
CA GLU A 227 -20.17 -6.06 -1.21
C GLU A 227 -20.63 -7.19 -0.28
N LEU A 228 -21.94 -7.30 -0.08
CA LEU A 228 -22.58 -8.44 0.58
C LEU A 228 -23.14 -9.37 -0.50
N THR A 229 -22.36 -10.36 -0.90
CA THR A 229 -22.82 -11.38 -1.85
C THR A 229 -23.91 -12.27 -1.23
N PRO A 230 -24.80 -12.89 -2.03
CA PRO A 230 -25.86 -13.75 -1.51
C PRO A 230 -25.29 -14.88 -0.62
N GLY A 231 -25.84 -15.05 0.58
CA GLY A 231 -25.40 -16.08 1.53
C GLY A 231 -24.15 -15.73 2.35
N LEU A 232 -23.51 -14.57 2.11
CA LEU A 232 -22.34 -14.15 2.88
C LEU A 232 -22.76 -13.64 4.27
N ARG A 233 -23.84 -12.87 4.35
CA ARG A 233 -24.32 -12.24 5.59
C ARG A 233 -24.52 -13.25 6.73
N GLU A 234 -25.00 -14.44 6.42
CA GLU A 234 -25.28 -15.52 7.36
C GLU A 234 -24.01 -16.19 7.92
N LYS A 235 -22.85 -15.94 7.28
CA LYS A 235 -21.55 -16.50 7.66
C LYS A 235 -20.66 -15.49 8.40
N LEU A 236 -20.91 -14.20 8.19
CA LEU A 236 -20.13 -13.13 8.79
C LEU A 236 -20.33 -13.07 10.31
N PRO A 237 -19.28 -12.77 11.09
CA PRO A 237 -19.46 -12.40 12.48
C PRO A 237 -20.24 -11.08 12.57
N PRO A 238 -20.95 -10.81 13.68
CA PRO A 238 -21.69 -9.56 13.87
C PRO A 238 -20.78 -8.31 13.87
N THR A 239 -19.48 -8.50 14.01
CA THR A 239 -18.44 -7.46 14.01
C THR A 239 -17.92 -7.11 12.61
N ASP A 240 -18.32 -7.82 11.55
CA ASP A 240 -17.82 -7.55 10.20
C ASP A 240 -18.23 -6.15 9.69
N SER A 241 -17.28 -5.38 9.17
CA SER A 241 -17.50 -4.00 8.68
C SER A 241 -18.63 -3.90 7.66
N ARG A 242 -18.93 -4.95 6.88
CA ARG A 242 -20.04 -4.94 5.91
C ARG A 242 -21.41 -4.83 6.55
N LEU A 243 -21.52 -5.20 7.82
CA LEU A 243 -22.73 -5.13 8.63
C LEU A 243 -22.87 -3.80 9.37
N ARG A 244 -21.88 -2.90 9.26
CA ARG A 244 -21.87 -1.61 9.95
C ARG A 244 -22.86 -0.63 9.28
N PRO A 245 -23.90 -0.16 10.00
CA PRO A 245 -25.05 0.50 9.39
C PRO A 245 -24.74 1.89 8.84
N ASP A 246 -23.96 2.72 9.55
CA ASP A 246 -23.55 4.05 9.09
C ASP A 246 -22.78 4.00 7.74
N GLN A 247 -21.89 3.01 7.58
CA GLN A 247 -21.18 2.78 6.33
C GLN A 247 -22.13 2.35 5.21
N ARG A 248 -23.06 1.44 5.49
CA ARG A 248 -24.05 0.96 4.50
C ARG A 248 -24.98 2.07 4.04
N TYR A 249 -25.51 2.87 4.97
CA TYR A 249 -26.34 4.02 4.64
C TYR A 249 -25.58 5.05 3.80
N LEU A 250 -24.29 5.31 4.10
CA LEU A 250 -23.48 6.21 3.28
C LEU A 250 -23.32 5.68 1.84
N GLU A 251 -23.05 4.38 1.68
CA GLU A 251 -22.92 3.76 0.36
C GLU A 251 -24.21 3.82 -0.46
N ASN A 252 -25.37 3.67 0.18
CA ASN A 252 -26.68 3.79 -0.45
C ASN A 252 -27.08 5.25 -0.74
N GLY A 253 -26.31 6.24 -0.27
CA GLY A 253 -26.62 7.66 -0.40
C GLY A 253 -27.64 8.19 0.62
N GLU A 254 -27.88 7.46 1.69
CA GLU A 254 -28.82 7.77 2.78
C GLU A 254 -28.10 8.60 3.88
N TYR A 255 -27.64 9.82 3.54
CA TYR A 255 -26.71 10.60 4.39
C TYR A 255 -27.26 10.93 5.79
N GLU A 256 -28.56 11.21 5.92
CA GLU A 256 -29.16 11.53 7.21
C GLU A 256 -29.15 10.32 8.15
N LEU A 257 -29.47 9.13 7.63
CA LEU A 257 -29.39 7.87 8.39
C LEU A 257 -27.94 7.53 8.74
N ALA A 258 -27.02 7.71 7.79
CA ALA A 258 -25.59 7.50 8.02
C ALA A 258 -25.05 8.39 9.15
N ASN A 259 -25.50 9.65 9.23
CA ASN A 259 -25.10 10.56 10.30
C ASN A 259 -25.77 10.24 11.64
N ALA A 260 -27.01 9.76 11.64
CA ALA A 260 -27.73 9.41 12.87
C ALA A 260 -27.17 8.15 13.55
N GLU A 261 -26.71 7.17 12.77
CA GLU A 261 -26.10 5.92 13.29
C GLU A 261 -24.65 6.10 13.79
N LYS A 262 -23.94 7.13 13.30
CA LYS A 262 -22.51 7.34 13.52
C LYS A 262 -22.20 8.08 14.81
#